data_AF-A0A8X6X7B4-F1
#
_entry.id   AF-A0A8X6X7B4-F1
#
_cell.length_a   1.000
_cell.length_b   1.000
_cell.length_c   1.000
_cell.angle_alpha   90.00
_cell.angle_beta   90.00
_cell.angle_gamma   90.00
#
_symmetry.space_group_name_H-M   'P 1'
#
loop_
_entity.id
_entity.type
_entity.pdbx_description
1 polymer ?
#
loop_
_entity_poly.entity_id
_entity_poly.type
_entity_poly.pdbx_seq_one_letter_code
_entity_poly.pdbx_strand_id
1 'polypeptide(L)'
;MQGTEYIFKVGGKNKDSIMLLVIFSLLAITEARISNFGPSLPNPHPSIQEIIARDPIWIGYKMTHRKYYIGEEDVMRRRIFFENMLSTLKHNLEELKGLKSFRRGINKYSDLTHEEYMKYLNGYKFKPHATVNSTDWMLLVAVDLPDKVDWREKGLVTPIKDQGMCGSCWAFSSTGSLEGQHKKKTGNLVSLSEQNLVDCVKENDGCNGGWMDSAFEQIKKENGIDTETSYPYVGIQDSCFFNEFTVGANCTGYVDIPEGDEEVLKQAVAKVGPISVAINADSPNFHNYGSGIYDEPNCANTVSALTHAVLVIGYGTENGTDYWLVKNR
;
A
#
# COMPACT_ATOMS: atom_id res chain seq x y z
N MET A 1 11.87 5.97 7.89
CA MET A 1 11.03 6.15 6.71
C MET A 1 11.44 5.09 5.70
N GLN A 2 10.77 3.94 5.70
CA GLN A 2 10.85 2.97 4.61
C GLN A 2 9.45 2.96 4.02
N GLY A 3 9.26 3.77 2.98
CA GLY A 3 8.16 3.57 2.06
C GLY A 3 8.56 2.47 1.08
N THR A 4 7.58 1.76 0.54
CA THR A 4 7.79 0.63 -0.36
C THR A 4 7.46 1.05 -1.80
N GLU A 5 8.24 0.62 -2.77
CA GLU A 5 7.81 0.61 -4.17
C GLU A 5 7.36 -0.80 -4.53
N TYR A 6 6.33 -0.89 -5.35
CA TYR A 6 5.83 -2.16 -5.86
C TYR A 6 6.04 -2.24 -7.36
N ILE A 7 6.24 -3.46 -7.83
CA ILE A 7 6.22 -3.80 -9.25
C ILE A 7 5.08 -4.79 -9.42
N PHE A 8 4.03 -4.42 -10.15
CA PHE A 8 2.87 -5.29 -10.41
C PHE A 8 2.89 -5.82 -11.82
N LYS A 9 2.48 -7.05 -12.04
CA LYS A 9 2.27 -7.57 -13.39
C LYS A 9 1.13 -6.84 -14.11
N VAL A 10 1.27 -6.60 -15.42
CA VAL A 10 0.17 -6.14 -16.29
C VAL A 10 -0.84 -7.28 -16.49
N GLY A 11 -2.13 -6.98 -16.35
CA GLY A 11 -3.21 -7.96 -16.52
C GLY A 11 -3.44 -8.37 -17.98
N GLY A 12 -3.63 -9.67 -18.22
CA GLY A 12 -4.02 -10.21 -19.52
C GLY A 12 -5.50 -10.59 -19.55
N LYS A 13 -6.19 -10.41 -20.70
CA LYS A 13 -7.57 -10.88 -20.90
C LYS A 13 -7.66 -12.42 -20.80
N ASN A 14 -8.27 -12.91 -19.71
CA ASN A 14 -8.80 -14.25 -19.43
C ASN A 14 -7.96 -15.50 -19.76
N LYS A 15 -7.92 -16.43 -18.80
CA LYS A 15 -8.30 -17.83 -19.03
C LYS A 15 -8.60 -18.54 -17.71
N ASP A 16 -9.81 -19.11 -17.66
CA ASP A 16 -10.29 -20.03 -16.64
C ASP A 16 -9.27 -21.15 -16.35
N SER A 17 -9.17 -21.54 -15.08
CA SER A 17 -8.61 -22.86 -14.74
C SER A 17 -9.34 -23.48 -13.56
N ILE A 18 -9.96 -24.60 -13.90
CA ILE A 18 -10.69 -25.56 -13.09
C ILE A 18 -9.80 -26.06 -11.94
N MET A 19 -10.24 -25.87 -10.70
CA MET A 19 -9.54 -26.36 -9.52
C MET A 19 -10.02 -27.77 -9.17
N LEU A 20 -9.15 -28.77 -9.36
CA LEU A 20 -9.35 -30.13 -8.85
C LEU A 20 -9.11 -30.15 -7.32
N LEU A 21 -10.15 -30.51 -6.58
CA LEU A 21 -10.11 -30.82 -5.14
C LEU A 21 -9.46 -32.19 -4.90
N VAL A 22 -8.41 -32.23 -4.07
CA VAL A 22 -7.95 -33.47 -3.42
C VAL A 22 -8.04 -33.25 -1.91
N ILE A 23 -8.95 -33.98 -1.28
CA ILE A 23 -9.16 -34.06 0.16
C ILE A 23 -8.22 -35.13 0.72
N PHE A 24 -7.51 -34.81 1.80
CA PHE A 24 -6.99 -35.83 2.72
C PHE A 24 -7.39 -35.48 4.16
N SER A 25 -7.99 -36.46 4.82
CA SER A 25 -8.44 -36.48 6.21
C SER A 25 -7.63 -37.48 7.03
N LEU A 26 -7.77 -37.39 8.37
CA LEU A 26 -7.33 -38.29 9.46
C LEU A 26 -5.94 -37.95 10.05
N LEU A 27 -5.66 -37.99 11.35
CA LEU A 27 -6.33 -38.59 12.52
C LEU A 27 -5.80 -37.96 13.83
N ALA A 28 -6.59 -38.06 14.90
CA ALA A 28 -6.28 -37.64 16.26
C ALA A 28 -5.16 -38.46 16.94
N ILE A 29 -4.42 -37.84 17.87
CA ILE A 29 -3.68 -38.54 18.92
C ILE A 29 -3.94 -37.86 20.28
N THR A 30 -4.12 -38.73 21.27
CA THR A 30 -4.65 -38.61 22.63
C THR A 30 -3.79 -37.82 23.63
N GLU A 31 -4.46 -37.29 24.65
CA GLU A 31 -3.91 -36.68 25.86
C GLU A 31 -2.99 -37.63 26.65
N ALA A 32 -1.93 -37.07 27.25
CA ALA A 32 -1.21 -37.67 28.37
C ALA A 32 -1.25 -36.71 29.56
N ARG A 33 -1.87 -37.18 30.66
CA ARG A 33 -1.77 -36.58 31.99
C ARG A 33 -0.35 -36.76 32.53
N ILE A 34 0.21 -35.69 33.10
CA ILE A 34 1.32 -35.79 34.05
C ILE A 34 0.84 -35.19 35.39
N SER A 35 1.04 -35.98 36.44
CA SER A 35 0.65 -35.74 37.83
C SER A 35 1.44 -34.62 38.51
N ASN A 36 0.77 -33.97 39.47
CA ASN A 36 1.30 -32.98 40.40
C ASN A 36 2.60 -33.42 41.10
N PHE A 37 3.57 -32.51 41.19
CA PHE A 37 4.67 -32.54 42.16
C PHE A 37 4.59 -31.33 43.08
N GLY A 38 4.97 -31.54 44.35
CA GLY A 38 4.84 -30.63 45.49
C GLY A 38 5.72 -29.37 45.46
N PRO A 39 5.96 -28.72 46.63
CA PRO A 39 6.20 -27.29 46.73
C PRO A 39 7.52 -26.85 46.10
N SER A 40 7.46 -25.74 45.37
CA SER A 40 8.51 -25.19 44.52
C SER A 40 9.68 -24.60 45.30
N LEU A 41 10.89 -25.08 45.00
CA LEU A 41 12.13 -24.33 45.19
C LEU A 41 12.18 -23.19 44.16
N PRO A 42 12.78 -22.02 44.47
CA PRO A 42 12.96 -20.95 43.49
C PRO A 42 13.84 -21.43 42.34
N ASN A 43 13.29 -21.40 41.13
CA ASN A 43 13.92 -21.90 39.93
C ASN A 43 14.98 -20.89 39.46
N PRO A 44 16.28 -21.27 39.31
CA PRO A 44 17.32 -20.36 38.84
C PRO A 44 17.31 -20.16 37.32
N HIS A 45 16.39 -20.82 36.61
CA HIS A 45 16.22 -20.72 35.17
C HIS A 45 15.19 -19.64 34.82
N PRO A 46 15.51 -18.75 33.85
CA PRO A 46 14.55 -17.76 33.39
C PRO A 46 13.27 -18.47 32.92
N SER A 47 12.12 -17.90 33.28
CA SER A 47 10.83 -18.41 32.84
C SER A 47 10.77 -18.47 31.31
N ILE A 48 9.91 -19.33 30.75
CA ILE A 48 9.68 -19.37 29.30
C ILE A 48 9.35 -17.96 28.78
N GLN A 49 8.62 -17.14 29.56
CA GLN A 49 8.34 -15.74 29.21
C GLN A 49 9.60 -14.86 29.19
N GLU A 50 10.58 -15.08 30.07
CA GLU A 50 11.85 -14.35 30.07
C GLU A 50 12.81 -14.79 28.96
N ILE A 51 12.79 -16.07 28.58
CA ILE A 51 13.54 -16.60 27.42
C ILE A 51 12.94 -16.04 26.13
N ILE A 52 11.60 -16.03 26.05
CA ILE A 52 10.84 -15.38 24.98
C ILE A 52 11.23 -13.90 24.95
N ALA A 53 11.12 -13.12 26.03
CA ALA A 53 11.47 -11.69 26.03
C ALA A 53 12.90 -11.35 25.54
N ARG A 54 13.83 -12.32 25.53
CA ARG A 54 15.23 -12.18 25.08
C ARG A 54 15.52 -12.68 23.66
N ASP A 55 14.50 -13.00 22.88
CA ASP A 55 14.69 -13.49 21.51
C ASP A 55 15.36 -12.43 20.61
N PRO A 56 16.53 -12.75 20.03
CA PRO A 56 17.31 -11.77 19.28
C PRO A 56 16.63 -11.35 17.96
N ILE A 57 15.79 -12.21 17.36
CA ILE A 57 15.08 -11.87 16.12
C ILE A 57 13.97 -10.86 16.43
N TRP A 58 13.18 -11.11 17.48
CA TRP A 58 12.14 -10.17 17.91
C TRP A 58 12.72 -8.83 18.38
N ILE A 59 13.80 -8.87 19.16
CA ILE A 59 14.49 -7.64 19.61
C ILE A 59 15.03 -6.88 18.39
N GLY A 60 15.69 -7.57 17.45
CA GLY A 60 16.20 -6.97 16.23
C GLY A 60 15.11 -6.31 15.39
N TYR A 61 13.96 -6.98 15.25
CA TYR A 61 12.77 -6.43 14.59
C TYR A 61 12.28 -5.15 15.27
N LYS A 62 12.08 -5.19 16.59
CA LYS A 62 11.62 -4.02 17.36
C LYS A 62 12.58 -2.84 17.24
N MET A 63 13.89 -3.08 17.32
CA MET A 63 14.90 -2.04 17.17
C MET A 63 14.91 -1.45 15.75
N THR A 64 14.87 -2.30 14.73
CA THR A 64 14.89 -1.88 13.31
C THR A 64 13.68 -1.01 12.97
N HIS A 65 12.51 -1.37 13.47
CA HIS A 65 11.24 -0.69 13.17
C HIS A 65 10.75 0.24 14.30
N ARG A 66 11.60 0.51 15.30
CA ARG A 66 11.31 1.39 16.44
C ARG A 66 10.00 1.04 17.17
N LYS A 67 9.73 -0.26 17.33
CA LYS A 67 8.55 -0.75 18.04
C LYS A 67 8.78 -0.78 19.54
N TYR A 68 7.79 -0.33 20.30
CA TYR A 68 7.80 -0.36 21.75
C TYR A 68 6.50 -0.98 22.26
N TYR A 69 6.60 -2.19 22.80
CA TYR A 69 5.50 -2.96 23.37
C TYR A 69 5.93 -3.51 24.73
N ILE A 70 4.98 -3.64 25.65
CA ILE A 70 5.18 -4.20 26.99
C ILE A 70 4.02 -5.13 27.37
N GLY A 71 4.24 -5.99 28.35
CA GLY A 71 3.20 -6.87 28.90
C GLY A 71 2.57 -7.79 27.84
N GLU A 72 1.24 -7.91 27.88
CA GLU A 72 0.50 -8.81 27.00
C GLU A 72 0.56 -8.41 25.52
N GLU A 73 0.68 -7.12 25.21
CA GLU A 73 0.81 -6.65 23.84
C GLU A 73 2.14 -7.12 23.22
N ASP A 74 3.25 -7.06 23.94
CA ASP A 74 4.54 -7.54 23.41
C ASP A 74 4.48 -9.03 23.07
N VAL A 75 3.83 -9.83 23.92
CA VAL A 75 3.65 -11.27 23.70
C VAL A 75 2.77 -11.52 22.46
N MET A 76 1.70 -10.75 22.28
CA MET A 76 0.79 -10.85 21.13
C MET A 76 1.48 -10.41 19.82
N ARG A 77 2.08 -9.23 19.79
CA ARG A 77 2.80 -8.67 18.62
C ARG A 77 3.92 -9.57 18.16
N ARG A 78 4.67 -10.12 19.11
CA ARG A 78 5.70 -11.11 18.83
C ARG A 78 5.13 -12.36 18.16
N ARG A 79 4.02 -12.91 18.66
CA ARG A 79 3.39 -14.11 18.07
C ARG A 79 3.02 -13.86 16.61
N ILE A 80 2.32 -12.76 16.35
CA ILE A 80 1.93 -12.32 15.00
C ILE A 80 3.16 -12.17 14.11
N PHE A 81 4.22 -11.54 14.61
CA PHE A 81 5.48 -11.38 13.90
C PHE A 81 6.09 -12.73 13.46
N PHE A 82 6.18 -13.72 14.36
CA PHE A 82 6.72 -15.03 14.00
C PHE A 82 5.82 -15.82 13.05
N GLU A 83 4.49 -15.67 13.14
CA GLU A 83 3.54 -16.27 12.19
C GLU A 83 3.71 -15.68 10.79
N ASN A 84 3.78 -14.35 10.68
CA ASN A 84 4.02 -13.66 9.41
C ASN A 84 5.41 -13.95 8.84
N MET A 85 6.43 -14.09 9.69
CA MET A 85 7.77 -14.50 9.28
C MET A 85 7.78 -15.92 8.73
N LEU A 86 7.11 -16.87 9.39
CA LEU A 86 7.01 -18.24 8.89
C LEU A 86 6.25 -18.30 7.55
N SER A 87 5.18 -17.53 7.41
CA SER A 87 4.43 -17.39 6.16
C SER A 87 5.31 -16.82 5.03
N THR A 88 6.12 -15.80 5.34
CA THR A 88 7.10 -15.21 4.42
C THR A 88 8.15 -16.22 3.96
N LEU A 89 8.70 -17.02 4.88
CA LEU A 89 9.67 -18.07 4.54
C LEU A 89 9.06 -19.14 3.63
N LYS A 90 7.84 -19.59 3.91
CA LYS A 90 7.12 -20.57 3.07
C LYS A 90 6.93 -20.04 1.64
N HIS A 91 6.46 -18.80 1.50
CA HIS A 91 6.31 -18.16 0.20
C HIS A 91 7.63 -18.05 -0.57
N ASN A 92 8.72 -17.63 0.09
CA ASN A 92 10.02 -17.49 -0.57
C ASN A 92 10.63 -18.84 -0.97
N LEU A 93 10.27 -19.94 -0.28
CA LEU A 93 10.63 -21.30 -0.73
C LEU A 93 9.87 -21.72 -1.99
N GLU A 94 8.64 -21.22 -2.20
CA GLU A 94 7.88 -21.43 -3.44
C GLU A 94 8.44 -20.60 -4.60
N GLU A 95 8.84 -19.34 -4.33
CA GLU A 95 9.55 -18.49 -5.30
C GLU A 95 10.85 -19.14 -5.79
N LEU A 96 11.66 -19.71 -4.88
CA LEU A 96 12.90 -20.42 -5.23
C LEU A 96 12.67 -21.63 -6.15
N LYS A 97 11.45 -22.19 -6.14
CA LYS A 97 11.03 -23.30 -7.01
C LYS A 97 10.41 -22.80 -8.32
N GLY A 98 10.35 -21.49 -8.55
CA GLY A 98 9.71 -20.87 -9.71
C GLY A 98 8.18 -20.89 -9.65
N LEU A 99 7.57 -21.14 -8.49
CA LEU A 99 6.11 -21.19 -8.32
C LEU A 99 5.48 -19.83 -8.01
N LYS A 100 6.31 -18.84 -7.63
CA LYS A 100 5.92 -17.45 -7.35
C LYS A 100 6.88 -16.52 -8.09
N SER A 101 6.39 -15.38 -8.56
CA SER A 101 7.16 -14.38 -9.32
C SER A 101 7.78 -13.26 -8.47
N PHE A 102 7.52 -13.27 -7.16
CA PHE A 102 7.99 -12.25 -6.23
C PHE A 102 8.40 -12.88 -4.91
N ARG A 103 9.13 -12.10 -4.12
CA ARG A 103 9.53 -12.42 -2.75
C ARG A 103 8.78 -11.56 -1.76
N ARG A 104 8.52 -12.17 -0.60
CA ARG A 104 8.06 -11.47 0.59
C ARG A 104 9.25 -11.10 1.48
N GLY A 105 9.10 -10.03 2.25
CA GLY A 105 10.11 -9.52 3.17
C GLY A 105 9.49 -9.04 4.48
N ILE A 106 10.25 -9.17 5.56
CA ILE A 106 9.91 -8.57 6.85
C ILE A 106 9.94 -7.04 6.72
N ASN A 107 8.90 -6.38 7.22
CA ASN A 107 8.77 -4.93 7.21
C ASN A 107 8.10 -4.45 8.50
N LYS A 108 7.96 -3.13 8.65
CA LYS A 108 7.41 -2.50 9.88
C LYS A 108 5.96 -2.89 10.22
N TYR A 109 5.26 -3.58 9.31
CA TYR A 109 3.89 -4.07 9.47
C TYR A 109 3.83 -5.58 9.72
N SER A 110 4.96 -6.29 9.74
CA SER A 110 5.00 -7.74 9.97
C SER A 110 4.49 -8.17 11.35
N ASP A 111 4.26 -7.26 12.29
CA ASP A 111 3.65 -7.51 13.61
C ASP A 111 2.16 -7.11 13.69
N LEU A 112 1.54 -6.78 12.55
CA LEU A 112 0.11 -6.51 12.45
C LEU A 112 -0.66 -7.75 12.01
N THR A 113 -1.89 -7.89 12.51
CA THR A 113 -2.85 -8.82 11.93
C THR A 113 -3.33 -8.32 10.57
N HIS A 114 -3.90 -9.22 9.77
CA HIS A 114 -4.54 -8.82 8.51
C HIS A 114 -5.63 -7.77 8.74
N GLU A 115 -6.49 -7.93 9.77
CA GLU A 115 -7.54 -6.95 10.09
C GLU A 115 -6.99 -5.57 10.45
N GLU A 116 -5.91 -5.51 11.24
CA GLU A 116 -5.24 -4.24 11.57
C GLU A 116 -4.63 -3.59 10.33
N TYR A 117 -3.99 -4.39 9.46
CA TYR A 117 -3.45 -3.90 8.20
C TYR A 117 -4.56 -3.30 7.33
N MET A 118 -5.65 -4.05 7.14
CA MET A 118 -6.80 -3.57 6.36
C MET A 118 -7.41 -2.30 6.94
N LYS A 119 -7.50 -2.20 8.26
CA LYS A 119 -8.10 -1.03 8.92
C LYS A 119 -7.26 0.24 8.78
N TYR A 120 -5.94 0.13 8.93
CA TYR A 120 -5.08 1.32 9.07
C TYR A 120 -4.29 1.66 7.80
N LEU A 121 -4.08 0.68 6.94
CA LEU A 121 -3.27 0.87 5.73
C LEU A 121 -4.13 0.95 4.46
N ASN A 122 -5.34 0.40 4.49
CA ASN A 122 -6.24 0.43 3.34
C ASN A 122 -7.39 1.40 3.61
N GLY A 123 -7.40 2.52 2.90
CA GLY A 123 -8.35 3.62 3.10
C GLY A 123 -9.05 4.06 1.82
N TYR A 124 -8.90 3.33 0.72
CA TYR A 124 -9.63 3.68 -0.49
C TYR A 124 -11.10 3.31 -0.33
N LYS A 125 -11.98 4.23 -0.69
CA LYS A 125 -13.44 4.03 -0.64
C LYS A 125 -14.07 4.54 -1.93
N PHE A 126 -14.54 3.62 -2.78
CA PHE A 126 -15.26 3.96 -4.00
C PHE A 126 -16.56 4.73 -3.70
N LYS A 127 -16.75 5.88 -4.36
CA LYS A 127 -17.94 6.72 -4.24
C LYS A 127 -18.55 6.95 -5.64
N PRO A 128 -19.53 6.12 -6.07
CA PRO A 128 -20.07 6.10 -7.44
C PRO A 128 -20.76 7.38 -7.93
N HIS A 129 -20.95 8.38 -7.06
CA HIS A 129 -21.85 9.52 -7.31
C HIS A 129 -21.26 10.89 -6.94
N ALA A 130 -19.96 10.98 -6.64
CA ALA A 130 -19.36 12.24 -6.20
C ALA A 130 -19.05 13.21 -7.36
N THR A 131 -19.00 12.75 -8.61
CA THR A 131 -18.37 13.52 -9.70
C THR A 131 -19.20 13.46 -10.98
N VAL A 132 -19.88 14.56 -11.31
CA VAL A 132 -20.70 14.74 -12.52
C VAL A 132 -19.87 15.35 -13.68
N ASN A 133 -18.59 15.64 -13.45
CA ASN A 133 -17.77 16.48 -14.33
C ASN A 133 -16.37 15.93 -14.68
N SER A 134 -16.07 14.64 -14.47
CA SER A 134 -14.90 14.06 -15.13
C SER A 134 -15.23 13.76 -16.59
N THR A 135 -14.34 14.18 -17.48
CA THR A 135 -14.31 13.64 -18.84
C THR A 135 -13.50 12.35 -18.83
N ASP A 136 -13.88 11.36 -19.63
CA ASP A 136 -13.06 10.17 -19.82
C ASP A 136 -11.83 10.50 -20.66
N TRP A 137 -10.67 9.97 -20.27
CA TRP A 137 -9.47 10.00 -21.09
C TRP A 137 -9.68 9.08 -22.29
N MET A 138 -9.56 9.64 -23.49
CA MET A 138 -9.76 8.88 -24.72
C MET A 138 -8.47 8.18 -25.15
N LEU A 139 -8.62 6.92 -25.58
CA LEU A 139 -7.55 6.18 -26.26
C LEU A 139 -7.10 6.95 -27.50
N LEU A 140 -5.80 7.25 -27.58
CA LEU A 140 -5.21 7.81 -28.78
C LEU A 140 -4.81 6.66 -29.72
N VAL A 141 -5.33 6.68 -30.96
CA VAL A 141 -5.02 5.67 -31.98
C VAL A 141 -3.64 5.95 -32.59
N ALA A 142 -2.86 4.88 -32.82
CA ALA A 142 -1.55 4.93 -33.49
C ALA A 142 -0.50 5.81 -32.80
N VAL A 143 -0.45 5.75 -31.46
CA VAL A 143 0.57 6.45 -30.68
C VAL A 143 1.78 5.54 -30.45
N ASP A 144 2.95 6.02 -30.85
CA ASP A 144 4.23 5.41 -30.47
C ASP A 144 4.52 5.72 -28.99
N LEU A 145 4.68 4.66 -28.20
CA LEU A 145 4.94 4.71 -26.77
C LEU A 145 6.32 4.12 -26.48
N PRO A 146 7.09 4.71 -25.55
CA PRO A 146 8.33 4.08 -25.12
C PRO A 146 8.02 2.74 -24.45
N ASP A 147 8.89 1.74 -24.65
CA ASP A 147 8.76 0.41 -24.04
C ASP A 147 8.84 0.44 -22.51
N LYS A 148 9.55 1.44 -21.96
CA LYS A 148 9.74 1.65 -20.54
C LYS A 148 9.54 3.12 -20.17
N VAL A 149 8.82 3.36 -19.09
CA VAL A 149 8.68 4.67 -18.46
C VAL A 149 9.06 4.55 -16.99
N ASP A 150 9.87 5.48 -16.51
CA ASP A 150 10.15 5.67 -15.09
C ASP A 150 10.19 7.17 -14.79
N TRP A 151 9.13 7.70 -14.17
CA TRP A 151 9.02 9.14 -13.89
C TRP A 151 10.00 9.64 -12.82
N ARG A 152 10.67 8.75 -12.08
CA ARG A 152 11.75 9.12 -11.16
C ARG A 152 12.95 9.66 -11.93
N GLU A 153 13.28 9.04 -13.07
CA GLU A 153 14.38 9.46 -13.94
C GLU A 153 14.16 10.86 -14.54
N LYS A 154 12.90 11.33 -14.57
CA LYS A 154 12.53 12.68 -15.03
C LYS A 154 12.27 13.65 -13.87
N GLY A 155 12.40 13.20 -12.63
CA GLY A 155 12.19 14.02 -11.43
C GLY A 155 10.75 14.44 -11.21
N LEU A 156 9.76 13.67 -11.69
CA LEU A 156 8.32 13.91 -11.50
C LEU A 156 7.77 13.20 -10.25
N VAL A 157 8.63 12.55 -9.46
CA VAL A 157 8.22 11.74 -8.31
C VAL A 157 8.98 12.21 -7.08
N THR A 158 8.26 12.63 -6.04
CA THR A 158 8.83 12.96 -4.72
C THR A 158 9.31 11.69 -4.00
N PRO A 159 10.13 11.79 -2.93
CA PRO A 159 10.46 10.64 -2.08
C PRO A 159 9.21 9.89 -1.59
N ILE A 160 9.37 8.60 -1.29
CA ILE A 160 8.29 7.80 -0.71
C ILE A 160 8.02 8.30 0.70
N LYS A 161 6.74 8.54 1.00
CA LYS A 161 6.27 9.00 2.30
C LYS A 161 5.81 7.81 3.17
N ASP A 162 5.25 8.12 4.34
CA ASP A 162 4.78 7.14 5.33
C ASP A 162 3.40 7.53 5.88
N GLN A 163 2.33 6.87 5.49
CA GLN A 163 0.98 7.20 5.99
C GLN A 163 0.76 6.83 7.46
N GLY A 164 1.62 6.02 8.07
CA GLY A 164 1.44 5.54 9.43
C GLY A 164 0.14 4.74 9.61
N MET A 165 -0.49 4.86 10.78
CA MET A 165 -1.70 4.12 11.16
C MET A 165 -2.99 4.90 10.84
N CYS A 166 -3.09 5.43 9.62
CA CYS A 166 -4.18 6.26 9.15
C CYS A 166 -4.54 5.84 7.72
N GLY A 167 -5.81 5.56 7.44
CA GLY A 167 -6.33 5.17 6.12
C GLY A 167 -6.39 6.33 5.12
N SER A 168 -5.28 7.05 4.96
CA SER A 168 -5.15 8.24 4.11
C SER A 168 -4.49 7.96 2.77
N CYS A 169 -4.40 6.69 2.34
CA CYS A 169 -3.77 6.30 1.07
C CYS A 169 -4.30 7.10 -0.14
N TRP A 170 -5.59 7.45 -0.12
CA TRP A 170 -6.24 8.28 -1.13
C TRP A 170 -5.59 9.67 -1.21
N ALA A 171 -5.24 10.29 -0.09
CA ALA A 171 -4.56 11.59 -0.05
C ALA A 171 -3.15 11.49 -0.64
N PHE A 172 -2.38 10.47 -0.26
CA PHE A 172 -1.02 10.23 -0.81
C PHE A 172 -1.03 9.93 -2.32
N SER A 173 -2.02 9.18 -2.80
CA SER A 173 -2.18 8.94 -4.23
C SER A 173 -2.49 10.25 -4.96
N SER A 174 -3.42 11.06 -4.45
CA SER A 174 -3.80 12.34 -5.05
C SER A 174 -2.67 13.36 -5.07
N THR A 175 -1.97 13.57 -3.95
CA THR A 175 -0.81 14.48 -3.90
C THR A 175 0.26 14.00 -4.86
N GLY A 176 0.60 12.71 -4.89
CA GLY A 176 1.62 12.15 -5.79
C GLY A 176 1.36 12.42 -7.28
N SER A 177 0.11 12.29 -7.73
CA SER A 177 -0.28 12.66 -9.09
C SER A 177 -0.13 14.16 -9.36
N LEU A 178 -0.59 15.00 -8.43
CA LEU A 178 -0.54 16.46 -8.58
C LEU A 178 0.89 17.01 -8.50
N GLU A 179 1.76 16.43 -7.65
CA GLU A 179 3.18 16.74 -7.56
C GLU A 179 3.86 16.53 -8.93
N GLY A 180 3.56 15.42 -9.61
CA GLY A 180 4.06 15.11 -10.94
C GLY A 180 3.56 16.10 -12.00
N GLN A 181 2.27 16.45 -11.99
CA GLN A 181 1.71 17.46 -12.90
C GLN A 181 2.28 18.86 -12.65
N HIS A 182 2.42 19.25 -11.39
CA HIS A 182 3.01 20.53 -11.01
C HIS A 182 4.45 20.62 -11.53
N LYS A 183 5.28 19.60 -11.30
CA LYS A 183 6.64 19.52 -11.85
C LYS A 183 6.67 19.64 -13.37
N LYS A 184 5.79 18.93 -14.06
CA LYS A 184 5.71 18.96 -15.53
C LYS A 184 5.37 20.35 -16.06
N LYS A 185 4.51 21.10 -15.35
CA LYS A 185 4.06 22.44 -15.74
C LYS A 185 5.05 23.55 -15.37
N THR A 186 5.63 23.50 -14.18
CA THR A 186 6.42 24.61 -13.62
C THR A 186 7.92 24.36 -13.66
N GLY A 187 8.36 23.12 -13.84
CA GLY A 187 9.75 22.71 -13.68
C GLY A 187 10.18 22.53 -12.22
N ASN A 188 9.32 22.80 -11.24
CA ASN A 188 9.64 22.69 -9.81
C ASN A 188 8.95 21.47 -9.19
N LEU A 189 9.71 20.62 -8.49
CA LEU A 189 9.13 19.50 -7.76
C LEU A 189 8.89 19.98 -6.34
N VAL A 190 7.62 20.03 -5.93
CA VAL A 190 7.19 20.47 -4.61
C VAL A 190 6.52 19.29 -3.95
N SER A 191 6.78 19.06 -2.66
CA SER A 191 6.01 18.07 -1.92
C SER A 191 4.75 18.72 -1.35
N LEU A 192 3.59 18.13 -1.65
CA LEU A 192 2.28 18.66 -1.28
C LEU A 192 1.77 18.00 0.01
N SER A 193 0.90 18.70 0.74
CA SER A 193 0.42 18.27 2.05
C SER A 193 -0.70 17.24 1.92
N GLU A 194 -0.44 16.00 2.35
CA GLU A 194 -1.51 15.02 2.51
C GLU A 194 -2.44 15.39 3.68
N GLN A 195 -1.91 16.05 4.71
CA GLN A 195 -2.67 16.46 5.89
C GLN A 195 -3.77 17.46 5.55
N ASN A 196 -3.47 18.43 4.67
CA ASN A 196 -4.45 19.35 4.14
C ASN A 196 -5.64 18.59 3.54
N LEU A 197 -5.40 17.51 2.79
CA LEU A 197 -6.49 16.70 2.24
C LEU A 197 -7.24 15.94 3.33
N VAL A 198 -6.52 15.27 4.23
CA VAL A 198 -7.09 14.50 5.34
C VAL A 198 -8.05 15.35 6.18
N ASP A 199 -7.71 16.61 6.42
CA ASP A 199 -8.48 17.51 7.30
C ASP A 199 -9.56 18.30 6.54
N CYS A 200 -9.35 18.64 5.27
CA CYS A 200 -10.20 19.61 4.54
C CYS A 200 -11.19 19.00 3.55
N VAL A 201 -10.96 17.77 3.05
CA VAL A 201 -11.88 17.14 2.07
C VAL A 201 -13.11 16.59 2.79
N LYS A 202 -14.18 17.39 2.84
CA LYS A 202 -15.43 17.07 3.56
C LYS A 202 -16.16 15.85 2.99
N GLU A 203 -15.98 15.58 1.71
CA GLU A 203 -16.55 14.44 1.01
C GLU A 203 -15.80 13.14 1.31
N ASN A 204 -14.66 13.17 2.01
CA ASN A 204 -13.91 12.01 2.48
C ASN A 204 -13.95 11.93 4.02
N ASP A 205 -13.53 10.79 4.58
CA ASP A 205 -13.61 10.50 6.01
C ASP A 205 -12.22 10.55 6.69
N GLY A 206 -11.33 11.42 6.20
CA GLY A 206 -9.96 11.57 6.70
C GLY A 206 -9.21 10.25 6.79
N CYS A 207 -8.78 9.89 8.01
CA CYS A 207 -8.09 8.62 8.30
C CYS A 207 -8.97 7.37 8.21
N ASN A 208 -10.29 7.51 8.08
CA ASN A 208 -11.19 6.38 7.85
C ASN A 208 -11.41 6.12 6.36
N GLY A 209 -10.75 6.85 5.48
CA GLY A 209 -10.72 6.57 4.05
C GLY A 209 -11.41 7.61 3.17
N GLY A 210 -11.20 7.46 1.87
CA GLY A 210 -11.61 8.46 0.90
C GLY A 210 -11.35 8.05 -0.54
N TRP A 211 -11.67 8.99 -1.42
CA TRP A 211 -11.59 8.88 -2.86
C TRP A 211 -10.68 9.96 -3.45
N MET A 212 -9.89 9.63 -4.47
CA MET A 212 -8.91 10.55 -5.06
C MET A 212 -9.58 11.72 -5.80
N ASP A 213 -10.70 11.49 -6.49
CA ASP A 213 -11.34 12.57 -7.25
C ASP A 213 -11.96 13.63 -6.35
N SER A 214 -12.49 13.23 -5.18
CA SER A 214 -12.97 14.16 -4.16
C SER A 214 -11.84 15.06 -3.69
N ALA A 215 -10.62 14.53 -3.60
CA ALA A 215 -9.45 15.33 -3.28
C ALA A 215 -9.13 16.32 -4.40
N PHE A 216 -9.09 15.88 -5.66
CA PHE A 216 -8.82 16.78 -6.79
C PHE A 216 -9.90 17.87 -6.94
N GLU A 217 -11.17 17.56 -6.70
CA GLU A 217 -12.26 18.53 -6.70
C GLU A 217 -12.13 19.53 -5.55
N GLN A 218 -11.75 19.08 -4.35
CA GLN A 218 -11.49 19.98 -3.21
C GLN A 218 -10.34 20.95 -3.52
N ILE A 219 -9.21 20.46 -4.04
CA ILE A 219 -8.05 21.30 -4.41
C ILE A 219 -8.47 22.35 -5.47
N LYS A 220 -9.29 21.94 -6.44
CA LYS A 220 -9.82 22.85 -7.45
C LYS A 220 -10.72 23.93 -6.84
N LYS A 221 -11.60 23.54 -5.91
CA LYS A 221 -12.52 24.45 -5.21
C LYS A 221 -11.79 25.43 -4.29
N GLU A 222 -10.75 24.99 -3.62
CA GLU A 222 -9.89 25.82 -2.76
C GLU A 222 -8.84 26.62 -3.56
N ASN A 223 -8.78 26.40 -4.88
CA ASN A 223 -7.78 27.00 -5.78
C ASN A 223 -6.33 26.72 -5.35
N GLY A 224 -6.10 25.60 -4.66
CA GLY A 224 -4.78 25.31 -4.14
C GLY A 224 -4.75 24.14 -3.16
N ILE A 225 -3.54 23.73 -2.84
CA ILE A 225 -3.20 22.80 -1.78
C ILE A 225 -1.87 23.24 -1.17
N ASP A 226 -1.76 23.16 0.15
CA ASP A 226 -0.55 23.52 0.89
C ASP A 226 0.64 22.60 0.57
N THR A 227 1.84 23.11 0.84
CA THR A 227 3.06 22.27 0.82
C THR A 227 3.14 21.38 2.06
N GLU A 228 3.82 20.24 1.95
CA GLU A 228 4.14 19.38 3.10
C GLU A 228 4.93 20.13 4.18
N THR A 229 5.71 21.15 3.80
CA THR A 229 6.49 21.94 4.76
C THR A 229 5.63 22.90 5.57
N SER A 230 4.59 23.47 4.96
CA SER A 230 3.69 24.43 5.63
C SER A 230 2.57 23.75 6.41
N TYR A 231 2.13 22.57 5.97
CA TYR A 231 1.10 21.76 6.63
C TYR A 231 1.55 20.30 6.72
N PRO A 232 2.39 19.94 7.70
CA PRO A 232 3.00 18.61 7.78
C PRO A 232 2.03 17.48 8.10
N TYR A 233 2.31 16.28 7.60
CA TYR A 233 1.56 15.07 7.90
C TYR A 233 1.73 14.60 9.35
N VAL A 234 0.60 14.48 10.07
CA VAL A 234 0.56 14.00 11.45
C VAL A 234 -0.14 12.65 11.61
N GLY A 235 -0.82 12.16 10.56
CA GLY A 235 -1.40 10.82 10.55
C GLY A 235 -2.61 10.64 11.46
N ILE A 236 -3.31 11.73 11.74
CA ILE A 236 -4.60 11.78 12.42
C ILE A 236 -5.45 12.85 11.74
N GLN A 237 -6.77 12.68 11.72
CA GLN A 237 -7.66 13.72 11.22
C GLN A 237 -7.85 14.79 12.29
N ASP A 238 -7.67 16.04 11.91
CA ASP A 238 -7.87 17.22 12.73
C ASP A 238 -8.75 18.25 12.00
N SER A 239 -8.88 19.45 12.56
CA SER A 239 -9.53 20.60 11.94
C SER A 239 -8.75 21.06 10.72
N CYS A 240 -9.47 21.46 9.67
CA CYS A 240 -8.86 22.01 8.46
C CYS A 240 -8.17 23.37 8.73
N PHE A 241 -6.87 23.44 8.47
CA PHE A 241 -6.05 24.67 8.59
C PHE A 241 -5.46 25.14 7.25
N PHE A 242 -6.14 24.88 6.12
CA PHE A 242 -5.71 25.33 4.80
C PHE A 242 -5.37 26.84 4.79
N ASN A 243 -4.24 27.20 4.16
CA ASN A 243 -3.76 28.56 4.10
C ASN A 243 -3.38 28.98 2.67
N GLU A 244 -4.12 29.93 2.09
CA GLU A 244 -3.90 30.42 0.72
C GLU A 244 -2.48 30.97 0.45
N PHE A 245 -1.75 31.42 1.49
CA PHE A 245 -0.39 31.94 1.36
C PHE A 245 0.68 30.85 1.28
N THR A 246 0.32 29.59 1.53
CA THR A 246 1.26 28.45 1.53
C THR A 246 0.96 27.40 0.47
N VAL A 247 0.13 27.78 -0.52
CA VAL A 247 -0.22 26.95 -1.67
C VAL A 247 1.03 26.55 -2.47
N GLY A 248 1.25 25.25 -2.58
CA GLY A 248 2.33 24.64 -3.35
C GLY A 248 1.95 24.30 -4.79
N ALA A 249 0.68 24.01 -5.04
CA ALA A 249 0.15 23.69 -6.37
C ALA A 249 -1.36 23.97 -6.45
N ASN A 250 -1.90 24.06 -7.66
CA ASN A 250 -3.34 24.12 -7.90
C ASN A 250 -3.78 23.01 -8.86
N CYS A 251 -5.08 22.71 -8.85
CA CYS A 251 -5.72 21.74 -9.72
C CYS A 251 -6.84 22.44 -10.48
N THR A 252 -6.90 22.26 -11.81
CA THR A 252 -8.01 22.79 -12.62
C THR A 252 -9.12 21.76 -12.87
N GLY A 253 -8.86 20.49 -12.56
CA GLY A 253 -9.75 19.35 -12.78
C GLY A 253 -8.96 18.04 -12.89
N TYR A 254 -9.68 16.95 -13.06
CA TYR A 254 -9.18 15.60 -13.26
C TYR A 254 -9.94 14.92 -14.39
N VAL A 255 -9.39 13.80 -14.86
CA VAL A 255 -9.89 13.00 -15.97
C VAL A 255 -9.76 11.55 -15.55
N ASP A 256 -10.81 10.77 -15.78
CA ASP A 256 -10.81 9.35 -15.41
C ASP A 256 -10.39 8.48 -16.58
N ILE A 257 -9.70 7.39 -16.28
CA ILE A 257 -9.35 6.37 -17.27
C ILE A 257 -10.48 5.34 -17.29
N PRO A 258 -10.92 4.88 -18.48
CA PRO A 258 -11.93 3.83 -18.58
C PRO A 258 -11.59 2.62 -17.71
N GLU A 259 -12.60 2.14 -16.97
CA GLU A 259 -12.44 1.04 -16.02
C GLU A 259 -11.81 -0.19 -16.68
N GLY A 260 -10.71 -0.69 -16.10
CA GLY A 260 -10.05 -1.92 -16.54
C GLY A 260 -9.29 -1.84 -17.86
N ASP A 261 -9.07 -0.64 -18.42
CA ASP A 261 -8.32 -0.48 -19.68
C ASP A 261 -6.83 -0.16 -19.42
N GLU A 262 -6.03 -1.21 -19.30
CA GLU A 262 -4.58 -1.08 -19.07
C GLU A 262 -3.82 -0.46 -20.25
N GLU A 263 -4.35 -0.53 -21.48
CA GLU A 263 -3.74 0.12 -22.64
C GLU A 263 -3.93 1.64 -22.57
N VAL A 264 -5.13 2.09 -22.18
CA VAL A 264 -5.39 3.51 -21.94
C VAL A 264 -4.55 4.01 -20.75
N LEU A 265 -4.45 3.21 -19.68
CA LEU A 265 -3.56 3.52 -18.56
C LEU A 265 -2.10 3.66 -19.01
N LYS A 266 -1.62 2.79 -19.90
CA LYS A 266 -0.23 2.84 -20.42
C LYS A 266 0.01 4.12 -21.20
N GLN A 267 -0.94 4.51 -22.05
CA GLN A 267 -0.89 5.78 -22.76
C GLN A 267 -0.91 6.99 -21.82
N ALA A 268 -1.80 6.98 -20.82
CA ALA A 268 -1.89 8.05 -19.83
C ALA A 268 -0.57 8.18 -19.04
N VAL A 269 -0.01 7.08 -18.55
CA VAL A 269 1.28 7.08 -17.85
C VAL A 269 2.39 7.62 -18.75
N ALA A 270 2.45 7.23 -20.02
CA ALA A 270 3.48 7.65 -20.95
C ALA A 270 3.38 9.13 -21.36
N LYS A 271 2.17 9.66 -21.54
CA LYS A 271 1.95 11.01 -22.11
C LYS A 271 1.60 12.05 -21.07
N VAL A 272 0.92 11.67 -19.99
CA VAL A 272 0.42 12.58 -18.94
C VAL A 272 1.39 12.67 -17.78
N GLY A 273 1.81 11.55 -17.17
CA GLY A 273 2.68 11.55 -15.99
C GLY A 273 2.36 10.43 -15.02
N PRO A 274 2.73 10.55 -13.74
CA PRO A 274 2.24 9.68 -12.68
C PRO A 274 0.70 9.71 -12.57
N ILE A 275 0.08 8.54 -12.37
CA ILE A 275 -1.38 8.37 -12.35
C ILE A 275 -1.84 7.71 -11.05
N SER A 276 -2.83 8.31 -10.38
CA SER A 276 -3.50 7.74 -9.22
C SER A 276 -4.32 6.53 -9.65
N VAL A 277 -4.13 5.39 -8.97
CA VAL A 277 -4.91 4.18 -9.21
C VAL A 277 -5.34 3.56 -7.90
N ALA A 278 -6.35 2.70 -7.96
CA ALA A 278 -6.72 1.85 -6.86
C ALA A 278 -6.49 0.38 -7.17
N ILE A 279 -6.08 -0.36 -6.16
CA ILE A 279 -5.77 -1.78 -6.24
C ILE A 279 -6.47 -2.52 -5.10
N ASN A 280 -6.59 -3.84 -5.26
CA ASN A 280 -6.94 -4.72 -4.17
C ASN A 280 -5.67 -5.13 -3.41
N ALA A 281 -5.51 -4.59 -2.21
CA ALA A 281 -4.39 -4.89 -1.30
C ALA A 281 -4.81 -5.77 -0.11
N ASP A 282 -5.82 -6.62 -0.30
CA ASP A 282 -6.35 -7.52 0.73
C ASP A 282 -5.40 -8.69 1.02
N SER A 283 -4.71 -9.22 0.01
CA SER A 283 -3.85 -10.40 0.18
C SER A 283 -2.72 -10.16 1.20
N PRO A 284 -2.53 -11.05 2.21
CA PRO A 284 -1.36 -11.02 3.08
C PRO A 284 -0.02 -11.11 2.34
N ASN A 285 -0.01 -11.61 1.10
CA ASN A 285 1.20 -11.61 0.27
C ASN A 285 1.60 -10.18 -0.15
N PHE A 286 0.64 -9.28 -0.31
CA PHE A 286 0.88 -7.85 -0.57
C PHE A 286 1.49 -7.15 0.64
N HIS A 287 0.96 -7.43 1.83
CA HIS A 287 1.33 -6.77 3.09
C HIS A 287 2.82 -6.91 3.41
N ASN A 288 3.41 -8.04 3.02
CA ASN A 288 4.83 -8.32 3.15
C ASN A 288 5.55 -8.45 1.81
N TYR A 289 5.08 -7.81 0.73
CA TYR A 289 5.87 -7.78 -0.50
C TYR A 289 7.26 -7.20 -0.23
N GLY A 290 8.28 -7.84 -0.79
CA GLY A 290 9.69 -7.43 -0.66
C GLY A 290 10.33 -7.05 -1.99
N SER A 291 10.17 -7.86 -3.05
CA SER A 291 10.79 -7.61 -4.35
C SER A 291 10.22 -8.51 -5.46
N GLY A 292 10.51 -8.18 -6.72
CA GLY A 292 10.07 -8.96 -7.89
C GLY A 292 8.72 -8.48 -8.44
N ILE A 293 8.17 -9.17 -9.43
CA ILE A 293 6.90 -8.77 -10.05
C ILE A 293 5.76 -9.43 -9.27
N TYR A 294 5.02 -8.63 -8.51
CA TYR A 294 3.85 -9.08 -7.76
C TYR A 294 2.76 -9.57 -8.71
N ASP A 295 2.33 -10.80 -8.49
CA ASP A 295 1.26 -11.47 -9.22
C ASP A 295 0.51 -12.38 -8.22
N GLU A 296 -0.73 -12.02 -7.90
CA GLU A 296 -1.60 -12.78 -7.01
C GLU A 296 -2.79 -13.31 -7.82
N PRO A 297 -2.80 -14.62 -8.17
CA PRO A 297 -3.83 -15.19 -9.04
C PRO A 297 -5.26 -15.01 -8.54
N ASN A 298 -5.44 -14.91 -7.22
CA ASN A 298 -6.75 -14.74 -6.58
C ASN A 298 -7.05 -13.27 -6.21
N CYS A 299 -6.36 -12.31 -6.82
CA CYS A 299 -6.62 -10.89 -6.61
C CYS A 299 -7.97 -10.53 -7.26
N ALA A 300 -8.98 -10.22 -6.45
CA ALA A 300 -10.27 -9.81 -6.97
C ALA A 300 -10.15 -8.47 -7.69
N ASN A 301 -10.78 -8.38 -8.88
CA ASN A 301 -10.65 -7.28 -9.84
C ASN A 301 -11.93 -6.45 -10.01
N THR A 302 -12.90 -6.58 -9.11
CA THR A 302 -14.11 -5.75 -9.11
C THR A 302 -13.85 -4.42 -8.42
N VAL A 303 -14.55 -3.36 -8.85
CA VAL A 303 -14.48 -2.02 -8.21
C VAL A 303 -14.74 -2.09 -6.69
N SER A 304 -15.66 -2.95 -6.27
CA SER A 304 -16.00 -3.15 -4.86
C SER A 304 -14.91 -3.85 -4.03
N ALA A 305 -13.95 -4.51 -4.67
CA ALA A 305 -12.85 -5.22 -4.02
C ALA A 305 -11.57 -4.37 -3.91
N LEU A 306 -11.55 -3.19 -4.52
CA LEU A 306 -10.44 -2.25 -4.39
C LEU A 306 -10.43 -1.66 -2.99
N THR A 307 -9.26 -1.66 -2.35
CA THR A 307 -9.11 -1.30 -0.93
C THR A 307 -8.01 -0.28 -0.68
N HIS A 308 -7.11 -0.09 -1.65
CA HIS A 308 -5.91 0.72 -1.45
C HIS A 308 -5.60 1.59 -2.67
N ALA A 309 -5.24 2.85 -2.43
CA ALA A 309 -4.90 3.83 -3.45
C ALA A 309 -3.38 4.02 -3.53
N VAL A 310 -2.83 3.93 -4.73
CA VAL A 310 -1.39 4.00 -5.01
C VAL A 310 -1.13 4.89 -6.23
N LEU A 311 0.15 5.10 -6.57
CA LEU A 311 0.54 5.94 -7.70
C LEU A 311 1.35 5.13 -8.72
N VAL A 312 0.81 4.94 -9.92
CA VAL A 312 1.58 4.39 -11.04
C VAL A 312 2.55 5.46 -11.52
N ILE A 313 3.84 5.17 -11.45
CA ILE A 313 4.93 6.09 -11.81
C ILE A 313 5.71 5.62 -13.04
N GLY A 314 5.29 4.52 -13.66
CA GLY A 314 5.99 3.94 -14.79
C GLY A 314 5.51 2.55 -15.15
N TYR A 315 6.14 1.97 -16.15
CA TYR A 315 5.93 0.61 -16.62
C TYR A 315 7.17 0.10 -17.36
N GLY A 316 7.25 -1.21 -17.56
CA GLY A 316 8.29 -1.83 -18.37
C GLY A 316 8.10 -3.34 -18.51
N THR A 317 9.14 -4.02 -18.97
CA THR A 317 9.16 -5.49 -19.10
C THR A 317 10.43 -6.03 -18.45
N GLU A 318 10.30 -7.08 -17.65
CA GLU A 318 11.43 -7.82 -17.07
C GLU A 318 11.23 -9.31 -17.32
N ASN A 319 12.23 -9.98 -17.91
CA ASN A 319 12.20 -11.40 -18.25
C ASN A 319 10.94 -11.83 -19.04
N GLY A 320 10.47 -10.98 -19.95
CA GLY A 320 9.27 -11.23 -20.77
C GLY A 320 7.95 -11.03 -20.02
N THR A 321 7.98 -10.50 -18.81
CA THR A 321 6.78 -10.15 -18.02
C THR A 321 6.65 -8.64 -17.93
N ASP A 322 5.52 -8.12 -18.41
CA ASP A 322 5.19 -6.71 -18.35
C ASP A 322 4.77 -6.32 -16.93
N TYR A 323 5.14 -5.12 -16.50
CA TYR A 323 4.85 -4.61 -15.18
C TYR A 323 4.50 -3.13 -15.13
N TRP A 324 3.74 -2.76 -14.11
CA TRP A 324 3.58 -1.40 -13.59
C TRP A 324 4.59 -1.13 -12.48
N LEU A 325 5.26 0.02 -12.56
CA LEU A 325 6.06 0.55 -11.47
C LEU A 325 5.18 1.46 -10.61
N VAL A 326 5.02 1.12 -9.34
CA VAL A 326 4.05 1.76 -8.46
C VAL A 326 4.72 2.27 -7.19
N LYS A 327 4.53 3.56 -6.93
CA LYS A 327 4.89 4.21 -5.68
C LYS A 327 3.79 3.96 -4.65
N ASN A 328 4.20 3.42 -3.51
CA ASN A 328 3.34 3.36 -2.32
C ASN A 328 3.56 4.60 -1.42
N ARG A 329 3.16 4.47 -0.16
CA ARG A 329 3.17 5.43 0.91
C ARG A 329 3.29 4.72 2.25
#